data_AF-A0A2D9JPJ3-F1
#
_entry.id   AF-A0A2D9JPJ3-F1
#
_cell.length_a   1.000
_cell.length_b   1.000
_cell.length_c   1.000
_cell.angle_alpha   90.00
_cell.angle_beta   90.00
_cell.angle_gamma   90.00
#
_symmetry.space_group_name_H-M   'P 1'
#
loop_
_entity.id
_entity.type
_entity.pdbx_description
1 polymer ?
#
loop_
_entity_poly.entity_id
_entity_poly.type
_entity_poly.pdbx_seq_one_letter_code
_entity_poly.pdbx_strand_id
1 'polypeptide(L)'
;MPQSIKDASHLYEVERRARHAERDGFRISELTISSTQKVPWHCHTHVTDTFYLLDGEITIYLRDPKETRVLQPGECFPVLP
;
A
#
# COMPACT_ATOMS: atom_id res chain seq x y z
N MET A 1 -20.68 -0.66 9.04
CA MET A 1 -19.59 -0.76 8.04
C MET A 1 -18.42 0.04 8.58
N PRO A 2 -17.17 -0.47 8.64
CA PRO A 2 -16.06 0.36 9.10
C PRO A 2 -15.82 1.47 8.08
N GLN A 3 -15.80 2.71 8.58
CA GLN A 3 -15.54 3.94 7.83
C GLN A 3 -14.15 3.86 7.17
N SER A 4 -14.04 4.16 5.87
CA SER A 4 -12.74 4.29 5.22
C SER A 4 -12.02 5.52 5.78
N ILE A 5 -10.79 5.33 6.25
CA ILE A 5 -9.96 6.42 6.77
C ILE A 5 -9.18 7.02 5.59
N LYS A 6 -9.20 8.35 5.48
CA LYS A 6 -8.65 9.12 4.34
C LYS A 6 -7.12 9.08 4.20
N ASP A 7 -6.41 8.64 5.22
CA ASP A 7 -4.98 8.35 5.14
C ASP A 7 -4.61 7.44 6.32
N ALA A 8 -4.31 6.18 6.04
CA ALA A 8 -3.93 5.20 7.05
C ALA A 8 -2.41 5.02 7.16
N SER A 9 -1.60 5.79 6.45
CA SER A 9 -0.15 5.56 6.42
C SER A 9 0.54 5.70 7.79
N HIS A 10 -0.14 6.28 8.79
CA HIS A 10 0.25 6.34 10.20
C HIS A 10 -0.54 5.41 11.15
N LEU A 11 -1.52 4.66 10.63
CA LEU A 11 -2.55 3.96 11.43
C LEU A 11 -2.36 2.45 11.53
N TYR A 12 -1.28 1.91 10.96
CA TYR A 12 -0.96 0.49 11.08
C TYR A 12 0.53 0.28 11.27
N GLU A 13 0.85 -0.62 12.20
CA GLU A 13 2.21 -1.08 12.41
C GLU A 13 2.61 -2.05 11.30
N VAL A 14 3.80 -1.81 10.76
CA VAL A 14 4.50 -2.71 9.84
C VAL A 14 5.81 -3.08 10.49
N GLU A 15 6.35 -4.26 10.18
CA GLU A 15 7.62 -4.74 10.73
C GLU A 15 8.75 -3.73 10.51
N ARG A 16 8.79 -3.09 9.34
CA ARG A 16 9.70 -1.98 9.07
C ARG A 16 9.09 -0.98 8.10
N ARG A 17 9.40 0.31 8.32
CA ARG A 17 9.11 1.40 7.39
C ARG A 17 10.35 2.27 7.21
N ALA A 18 10.73 2.51 5.96
CA ALA A 18 11.77 3.46 5.61
C ALA A 18 11.23 4.48 4.60
N ARG A 19 11.63 5.74 4.73
CA ARG A 19 11.34 6.80 3.75
C ARG A 19 12.62 7.14 3.02
N HIS A 20 12.62 6.94 1.71
CA HIS A 20 13.82 7.12 0.88
C HIS A 20 13.87 8.49 0.22
N ALA A 21 12.71 9.05 -0.13
CA ALA A 21 12.60 10.36 -0.74
C ALA A 21 11.23 11.00 -0.49
N GLU A 22 11.19 12.33 -0.42
CA GLU A 22 9.97 13.12 -0.33
C GLU A 22 10.18 14.52 -0.93
N ARG A 23 9.17 14.99 -1.66
CA ARG A 23 9.03 16.36 -2.15
C ARG A 23 7.53 16.69 -2.22
N ASP A 24 7.21 17.93 -2.57
CA ASP A 24 5.82 18.33 -2.78
C ASP A 24 5.14 17.43 -3.82
N GLY A 25 4.05 16.78 -3.40
CA GLY A 25 3.24 15.88 -4.23
C GLY A 25 3.80 14.47 -4.46
N PHE A 26 4.93 14.09 -3.87
CA PHE A 26 5.52 12.76 -4.10
C PHE A 26 6.38 12.26 -2.94
N ARG A 27 6.25 10.96 -2.60
CA ARG A 27 7.09 10.28 -1.62
C ARG A 27 7.37 8.84 -2.03
N ILE A 28 8.53 8.32 -1.61
CA ILE A 28 8.89 6.91 -1.72
C ILE A 28 9.03 6.34 -0.31
N SER A 29 8.18 5.37 0.01
CA SER A 29 8.23 4.63 1.27
C SER A 29 8.40 3.14 0.98
N GLU A 30 9.34 2.51 1.67
CA GLU A 30 9.54 1.07 1.66
C GLU A 30 8.93 0.47 2.93
N LEU A 31 8.16 -0.59 2.77
CA LEU A 31 7.49 -1.31 3.85
C LEU A 31 7.95 -2.77 3.85
N THR A 32 8.26 -3.28 5.03
CA THR A 32 8.34 -4.72 5.28
C THR A 32 7.11 -5.12 6.08
N ILE A 33 6.33 -6.05 5.53
CA ILE A 33 5.08 -6.52 6.12
C ILE A 33 5.23 -8.02 6.35
N SER A 34 5.19 -8.44 7.60
CA SER A 34 5.24 -9.87 7.94
C SER A 34 3.96 -10.59 7.55
N SER A 35 4.00 -11.93 7.48
CA SER A 35 2.84 -12.76 7.10
C SER A 35 1.64 -12.65 8.05
N THR A 36 1.81 -12.10 9.25
CA THR A 36 0.73 -11.89 10.23
C THR A 36 0.18 -10.46 10.20
N GLN A 37 0.85 -9.52 9.54
CA GLN A 37 0.45 -8.13 9.46
C GLN A 37 -0.47 -7.87 8.27
N LYS A 38 -1.40 -6.94 8.45
CA LYS A 38 -2.33 -6.51 7.41
C LYS A 38 -2.51 -5.01 7.47
N VAL A 39 -2.59 -4.40 6.29
CA VAL A 39 -2.95 -3.00 6.17
C VAL A 39 -4.48 -2.86 6.23
N PRO A 40 -5.05 -2.04 7.13
CA PRO A 40 -6.48 -1.80 7.18
C PRO A 40 -7.01 -1.21 5.86
N TRP A 41 -8.30 -1.46 5.56
CA TRP A 41 -8.96 -0.83 4.42
C TRP A 41 -8.91 0.70 4.52
N HIS A 42 -8.41 1.34 3.46
CA HIS A 42 -8.37 2.78 3.29
C HIS A 42 -8.49 3.12 1.81
N CYS A 43 -8.69 4.41 1.50
CA CYS A 43 -8.69 4.91 0.13
C CYS A 43 -8.04 6.29 0.08
N HIS A 44 -7.49 6.64 -1.08
CA HIS A 44 -6.92 7.94 -1.37
C HIS A 44 -7.73 8.59 -2.48
N THR A 45 -8.10 9.87 -2.35
CA THR A 45 -8.96 10.53 -3.35
C THR A 45 -8.18 11.37 -4.36
N HIS A 46 -6.89 11.62 -4.09
CA HIS A 46 -6.06 12.54 -4.89
C HIS A 46 -4.67 11.98 -5.18
N VAL A 47 -4.38 10.76 -4.70
CA VAL A 47 -3.04 10.16 -4.74
C VAL A 47 -3.16 8.77 -5.33
N THR A 48 -2.26 8.45 -6.26
CA THR A 48 -2.05 7.08 -6.76
C THR A 48 -0.90 6.46 -5.99
N ASP A 49 -1.12 5.28 -5.42
CA ASP A 49 -0.05 4.48 -4.83
C ASP A 49 0.41 3.44 -5.84
N THR A 50 1.67 3.52 -6.26
CA THR A 50 2.29 2.47 -7.08
C THR A 50 3.12 1.57 -6.19
N PHE A 51 2.69 0.32 -6.04
CA PHE A 51 3.45 -0.71 -5.34
C PHE A 51 4.46 -1.34 -6.30
N TYR A 52 5.68 -1.53 -5.83
CA TYR A 52 6.71 -2.33 -6.48
C TYR A 52 7.23 -3.34 -5.47
N LEU A 53 7.12 -4.64 -5.76
CA LEU A 53 7.53 -5.65 -4.80
C LEU A 53 9.02 -5.94 -4.95
N LEU A 54 9.78 -5.75 -3.87
CA LEU A 54 11.22 -6.02 -3.84
C LEU A 54 11.54 -7.49 -3.55
N ASP A 55 10.81 -8.10 -2.61
CA ASP A 55 11.04 -9.47 -2.15
C ASP A 55 9.76 -10.08 -1.58
N GLY A 56 9.69 -11.41 -1.54
CA GLY A 56 8.55 -12.16 -1.02
C GLY A 56 7.32 -12.12 -1.93
N GLU A 57 6.14 -12.12 -1.33
CA GLU A 57 4.84 -12.06 -2.02
C GLU A 57 3.89 -11.14 -1.24
N ILE A 58 3.13 -10.31 -1.94
CA ILE A 58 2.05 -9.51 -1.32
C ILE A 58 0.76 -9.65 -2.12
N THR A 59 -0.38 -9.68 -1.42
CA THR A 59 -1.69 -9.64 -2.05
C THR A 59 -2.36 -8.28 -1.80
N ILE A 60 -2.73 -7.60 -2.87
CA ILE A 60 -3.49 -6.36 -2.88
C ILE A 60 -4.96 -6.69 -3.15
N TYR A 61 -5.84 -6.23 -2.26
CA TYR A 61 -7.30 -6.33 -2.42
C TYR A 61 -7.87 -4.95 -2.70
N LEU A 62 -8.65 -4.84 -3.78
CA LEU A 62 -9.44 -3.65 -4.14
C LEU A 62 -10.93 -3.95 -3.99
N ARG A 63 -11.71 -2.91 -3.69
CA ARG A 63 -13.15 -3.04 -3.44
C ARG A 63 -14.02 -2.51 -4.57
N ASP A 64 -13.63 -1.41 -5.20
CA ASP A 64 -14.43 -0.73 -6.21
C ASP A 64 -13.54 -0.15 -7.33
N PRO A 65 -13.35 -0.87 -8.45
CA PRO A 65 -13.87 -2.20 -8.74
C PRO A 65 -13.24 -3.28 -7.83
N LYS A 66 -13.99 -4.37 -7.59
CA LYS A 66 -13.48 -5.50 -6.81
C LYS A 66 -12.43 -6.25 -7.61
N GLU A 67 -11.23 -6.31 -7.07
CA GLU A 67 -10.09 -6.95 -7.72
C GLU A 67 -9.13 -7.50 -6.67
N THR A 68 -8.44 -8.59 -7.00
CA THR A 68 -7.36 -9.15 -6.19
C THR A 68 -6.13 -9.29 -7.07
N ARG A 69 -4.99 -8.80 -6.60
CA ARG A 69 -3.71 -8.95 -7.27
C ARG A 69 -2.68 -9.52 -6.32
N VAL A 70 -2.04 -10.61 -6.74
CA VAL A 70 -0.84 -11.12 -6.07
C VAL A 70 0.34 -10.56 -6.85
N LEU A 71 1.29 -9.95 -6.15
CA LEU A 71 2.53 -9.47 -6.73
C LEU A 71 3.69 -10.37 -6.34
N GLN A 72 4.55 -10.63 -7.32
CA GLN A 72 5.85 -11.28 -7.20
C GLN A 72 6.98 -10.24 -7.28
N PRO A 73 8.21 -10.58 -6.85
CA PRO A 73 9.33 -9.65 -6.90
C PRO A 73 9.57 -9.12 -8.32
N GLY A 74 9.73 -7.81 -8.44
CA GLY A 74 9.89 -7.11 -9.71
C GLY A 74 8.58 -6.65 -10.37
N GLU A 75 7.41 -7.06 -9.86
CA GLU A 75 6.13 -6.61 -10.39
C GLU A 75 5.70 -5.25 -9.79
N CYS A 76 4.99 -4.47 -10.61
CA CYS A 76 4.41 -3.19 -10.22
C CYS A 76 2.89 -3.23 -10.31
N PHE A 77 2.20 -2.55 -9.39
CA PHE A 77 0.75 -2.34 -9.49
C PHE A 77 0.34 -0.95 -8.99
N PRO A 78 -0.25 -0.11 -9.86
CA PRO A 78 -0.83 1.16 -9.45
C PRO A 78 -2.24 0.96 -8.85
N VAL A 79 -2.45 1.48 -7.66
CA VAL A 79 -3.77 1.67 -7.06
C VAL A 79 -4.20 3.11 -7.33
N LEU A 80 -5.15 3.27 -8.25
CA LEU A 80 -5.72 4.56 -8.61
C LEU A 80 -6.66 5.07 -7.49
N PRO A 81 -6.92 6.38 -7.42
CA PRO A 81 -7.87 6.97 -6.47
C PRO A 81 -9.30 6.39 -6.54
#